data_AF-A0A3P8B5P9-F1
#
_entry.id   AF-A0A3P8B5P9-F1
#
_cell.length_a   1.000
_cell.length_b   1.000
_cell.length_c   1.000
_cell.angle_alpha   90.00
_cell.angle_beta   90.00
_cell.angle_gamma   90.00
#
_symmetry.space_group_name_H-M   'P 1'
#
loop_
_entity.id
_entity.type
_entity.pdbx_description
1 polymer ?
#
loop_
_entity_poly.entity_id
_entity_poly.type
_entity_poly.pdbx_seq_one_letter_code
_entity_poly.pdbx_strand_id
1 'polypeptide(L)'
;MFGEARKQRALALECIRIRLNFEFRLGQPSYFKPFRKFSDMVRLSPPSSPTSPTHLSPAWCLWLVSALQGHHLTCDERRKLVHDIEQMSFDEQEQFIEFLETGVAPSTLENNACKQFICNTSELCSVLASKDPENLVVIWQQLFHHTLPALQSILYPLQRTRPDFDIRRTILTIFRDRVLSKVLRDVENRIPMLEPMLFTVLLESDCFTEEGRQFVALANKVMGTKDKKPAEPVVRNRSRTLPNKPAKKVTWGDMRKSATFSM
;
A
#
# COMPACT_ATOMS: atom_id res chain seq x y z
N MET A 1 12.50 20.02 -20.04
CA MET A 1 12.07 18.61 -20.24
C MET A 1 13.00 17.55 -19.63
N PHE A 2 14.29 17.80 -19.37
CA PHE A 2 15.20 16.78 -18.78
C PHE A 2 15.09 16.55 -17.25
N GLY A 3 14.30 17.35 -16.53
CA GLY A 3 14.16 17.28 -15.07
C GLY A 3 13.23 16.17 -14.57
N GLU A 4 12.14 15.90 -15.29
CA GLU A 4 11.12 14.91 -14.93
C GLU A 4 11.67 13.48 -15.03
N ALA A 5 12.37 13.17 -16.12
CA ALA A 5 12.95 11.85 -16.37
C ALA A 5 14.04 11.48 -15.34
N ARG A 6 14.80 12.48 -14.83
CA ARG A 6 15.79 12.24 -13.76
C ARG A 6 15.13 11.95 -12.41
N LYS A 7 14.02 12.63 -12.09
CA LYS A 7 13.25 12.36 -10.86
C LYS A 7 12.57 11.00 -10.90
N GLN A 8 11.99 10.64 -12.05
CA GLN A 8 11.40 9.30 -12.26
C GLN A 8 12.44 8.19 -12.16
N ARG A 9 13.64 8.40 -12.71
CA ARG A 9 14.74 7.41 -12.61
C ARG A 9 15.29 7.29 -11.19
N ALA A 10 15.32 8.37 -10.41
CA ALA A 10 15.73 8.34 -9.00
C ALA A 10 14.71 7.59 -8.13
N LEU A 11 13.40 7.81 -8.35
CA LEU A 11 12.34 7.06 -7.66
C LEU A 11 12.37 5.57 -8.02
N ALA A 12 12.55 5.23 -9.30
CA ALA A 12 12.68 3.85 -9.76
C ALA A 12 13.91 3.15 -9.15
N LEU A 13 15.05 3.84 -9.03
CA LEU A 13 16.26 3.29 -8.44
C LEU A 13 16.14 3.09 -6.92
N GLU A 14 15.45 3.99 -6.20
CA GLU A 14 15.19 3.80 -4.78
C GLU A 14 14.20 2.64 -4.55
N CYS A 15 13.18 2.51 -5.39
CA CYS A 15 12.25 1.36 -5.38
C CYS A 15 12.97 0.02 -5.62
N ILE A 16 13.93 -0.03 -6.54
CA ILE A 16 14.74 -1.23 -6.82
C ILE A 16 15.68 -1.55 -5.64
N ARG A 17 16.31 -0.53 -5.04
CA ARG A 17 17.19 -0.69 -3.87
C ARG A 17 16.44 -1.23 -2.65
N ILE A 18 15.18 -0.84 -2.49
CA ILE A 18 14.31 -1.29 -1.40
C ILE A 18 13.79 -2.71 -1.64
N ARG A 19 13.42 -3.06 -2.88
CA ARG A 19 12.96 -4.40 -3.28
C ARG A 19 13.98 -5.50 -2.94
N LEU A 20 15.27 -5.24 -3.16
CA LEU A 20 16.35 -6.19 -2.86
C LEU A 20 16.57 -6.43 -1.36
N ASN A 21 16.11 -5.53 -0.48
CA ASN A 21 16.22 -5.71 0.98
C ASN A 21 15.02 -6.45 1.59
N PHE A 22 13.89 -6.57 0.86
CA PHE A 22 12.63 -7.10 1.38
C PHE A 22 12.46 -8.61 1.22
N GLU A 23 13.05 -9.22 0.18
CA GLU A 23 12.91 -10.68 -0.09
C GLU A 23 13.53 -11.58 1.00
N PHE A 24 14.24 -11.03 1.98
CA PHE A 24 14.95 -11.80 3.01
C PHE A 24 14.15 -12.07 4.30
N ARG A 25 12.92 -11.58 4.49
CA ARG A 25 12.28 -11.51 5.84
C ARG A 25 10.88 -12.09 6.07
N LEU A 26 10.27 -12.84 5.16
CA LEU A 26 8.94 -13.41 5.44
C LEU A 26 8.99 -14.91 5.74
N GLY A 27 9.05 -15.22 7.04
CA GLY A 27 8.84 -16.55 7.61
C GLY A 27 7.51 -16.64 8.38
N GLN A 28 6.63 -17.49 7.86
CA GLN A 28 5.48 -18.20 8.45
C GLN A 28 4.20 -17.46 8.92
N PRO A 29 3.02 -18.12 8.83
CA PRO A 29 1.71 -17.52 9.05
C PRO A 29 1.17 -17.81 10.46
N SER A 30 0.54 -16.81 11.07
CA SER A 30 -0.25 -16.96 12.30
C SER A 30 -1.75 -16.83 12.00
N TYR A 31 -2.51 -17.70 12.66
CA TYR A 31 -3.96 -17.89 12.52
C TYR A 31 -4.76 -16.63 12.84
N PHE A 32 -5.57 -16.16 11.88
CA PHE A 32 -6.55 -15.09 12.09
C PHE A 32 -7.91 -15.65 12.48
N LYS A 33 -8.55 -15.04 13.48
CA LYS A 33 -9.92 -15.35 13.92
C LYS A 33 -10.94 -14.81 12.91
N PRO A 34 -12.04 -15.52 12.62
CA PRO A 34 -13.07 -15.04 11.72
C PRO A 34 -13.83 -13.84 12.30
N PHE A 35 -14.11 -12.86 11.44
CA PHE A 35 -15.05 -11.78 11.72
C PHE A 35 -16.42 -12.34 12.13
N ARG A 36 -17.04 -11.72 13.15
CA ARG A 36 -18.35 -12.10 13.68
C ARG A 36 -19.40 -12.09 12.56
N LYS A 37 -20.02 -13.25 12.31
CA LYS A 37 -21.23 -13.39 11.49
C LYS A 37 -22.40 -12.69 12.18
N PHE A 38 -22.99 -11.69 11.52
CA PHE A 38 -24.38 -11.34 11.74
C PHE A 38 -25.20 -12.04 10.65
N SER A 39 -25.63 -13.26 10.94
CA SER A 39 -26.75 -13.88 10.23
C SER A 39 -27.91 -13.84 11.22
N ASP A 40 -28.92 -13.02 10.95
CA ASP A 40 -30.32 -13.44 11.03
C ASP A 40 -31.29 -12.29 10.73
N MET A 41 -32.45 -12.71 10.21
CA MET A 41 -33.69 -11.99 9.92
C MET A 41 -33.78 -11.20 8.61
N VAL A 42 -34.03 -11.90 7.49
CA VAL A 42 -35.22 -11.63 6.66
C VAL A 42 -35.76 -12.96 6.11
N ARG A 43 -36.91 -13.39 6.63
CA ARG A 43 -37.73 -14.48 6.09
C ARG A 43 -38.88 -13.79 5.35
N LEU A 44 -38.91 -13.85 4.02
CA LEU A 44 -40.06 -13.43 3.23
C LEU A 44 -40.34 -14.49 2.15
N SER A 45 -41.54 -15.07 2.25
CA SER A 45 -42.16 -15.96 1.27
C SER A 45 -42.52 -15.20 -0.03
N PRO A 46 -42.81 -15.88 -1.15
CA PRO A 46 -42.69 -15.32 -2.49
C PRO A 46 -43.96 -14.62 -2.97
N PRO A 47 -43.85 -13.57 -3.80
CA PRO A 47 -44.92 -13.20 -4.72
C PRO A 47 -44.53 -13.52 -6.17
N SER A 48 -45.56 -14.00 -6.87
CA SER A 48 -45.70 -14.22 -8.31
C SER A 48 -45.18 -13.09 -9.20
N SER A 49 -44.66 -13.49 -10.36
CA SER A 49 -44.22 -12.63 -11.47
C SER A 49 -45.26 -11.58 -11.88
N PRO A 50 -44.79 -10.41 -12.36
CA PRO A 50 -45.00 -10.11 -13.77
C PRO A 50 -43.80 -9.48 -14.48
N THR A 51 -43.90 -9.59 -15.80
CA THR A 51 -42.97 -9.31 -16.90
C THR A 51 -42.61 -7.83 -17.05
N SER A 52 -41.31 -7.52 -17.00
CA SER A 52 -40.61 -6.37 -17.63
C SER A 52 -39.10 -6.57 -17.40
N PRO A 53 -38.19 -6.23 -18.33
CA PRO A 53 -36.75 -6.41 -18.14
C PRO A 53 -36.27 -5.30 -17.20
N THR A 54 -36.44 -5.52 -15.90
CA THR A 54 -35.72 -4.75 -14.90
C THR A 54 -34.24 -5.06 -15.15
N HIS A 55 -33.42 -4.05 -15.42
CA HIS A 55 -31.97 -4.15 -15.35
C HIS A 55 -31.59 -4.54 -13.92
N LEU A 56 -31.73 -5.82 -13.59
CA LEU A 56 -31.20 -6.43 -12.39
C LEU A 56 -29.71 -6.19 -12.44
N SER A 57 -29.18 -5.48 -11.45
CA SER A 57 -27.74 -5.37 -11.27
C SER A 57 -27.16 -6.78 -11.42
N PRO A 58 -26.24 -7.00 -12.36
CA PRO A 58 -25.79 -8.34 -12.68
C PRO A 58 -25.31 -9.05 -11.42
N ALA A 59 -25.60 -10.34 -11.27
CA ALA A 59 -25.26 -11.10 -10.07
C ALA A 59 -23.78 -10.94 -9.66
N TRP A 60 -22.89 -10.70 -10.63
CA TRP A 60 -21.46 -10.43 -10.41
C TRP A 60 -21.18 -9.21 -9.52
N CYS A 61 -22.04 -8.18 -9.49
CA CYS A 61 -21.85 -7.00 -8.63
C CYS A 61 -21.83 -7.38 -7.15
N LEU A 62 -22.78 -8.22 -6.72
CA LEU A 62 -22.90 -8.66 -5.33
C LEU A 62 -21.71 -9.53 -4.91
N TRP A 63 -21.24 -10.39 -5.80
CA TRP A 63 -20.07 -11.22 -5.56
C TRP A 63 -18.78 -10.40 -5.46
N LEU A 64 -18.66 -9.36 -6.29
CA LEU A 64 -17.53 -8.44 -6.26
C LEU A 64 -17.49 -7.62 -4.96
N VAL A 65 -18.64 -7.07 -4.54
CA VAL A 65 -18.80 -6.43 -3.23
C VAL A 65 -18.38 -7.40 -2.12
N SER A 66 -18.87 -8.64 -2.17
CA SER A 66 -18.58 -9.66 -1.16
C SER A 66 -17.07 -9.96 -1.08
N ALA A 67 -16.40 -10.12 -2.22
CA ALA A 67 -14.95 -10.31 -2.28
C ALA A 67 -14.20 -9.10 -1.69
N LEU A 68 -14.59 -7.87 -2.06
CA LEU A 68 -14.01 -6.63 -1.55
C LEU A 68 -14.21 -6.45 -0.04
N GLN A 69 -15.33 -6.92 0.50
CA GLN A 69 -15.62 -6.97 1.95
C GLN A 69 -14.79 -8.03 2.68
N GLY A 70 -14.05 -8.87 1.97
CA GLY A 70 -13.28 -9.97 2.54
C GLY A 70 -14.11 -11.21 2.87
N HIS A 71 -15.32 -11.33 2.31
CA HIS A 71 -16.11 -12.55 2.45
C HIS A 71 -15.47 -13.70 1.68
N HIS A 72 -15.45 -14.86 2.31
CA HIS A 72 -14.95 -16.08 1.70
C HIS A 72 -15.94 -16.59 0.65
N LEU A 73 -15.53 -16.53 -0.62
CA LEU A 73 -16.28 -17.11 -1.73
C LEU A 73 -15.98 -18.60 -1.87
N THR A 74 -17.02 -19.41 -1.96
CA THR A 74 -16.91 -20.84 -2.24
C THR A 74 -16.31 -21.09 -3.63
N CYS A 75 -15.88 -22.32 -3.89
CA CYS A 75 -15.34 -22.69 -5.20
C CYS A 75 -16.38 -22.55 -6.32
N ASP A 76 -17.66 -22.84 -6.04
CA ASP A 76 -18.74 -22.76 -7.02
C ASP A 76 -19.06 -21.31 -7.39
N GLU A 77 -19.14 -20.43 -6.40
CA GLU A 77 -19.36 -18.99 -6.61
C GLU A 77 -18.22 -18.38 -7.41
N ARG A 78 -16.96 -18.72 -7.08
CA ARG A 78 -15.79 -18.26 -7.83
C ARG A 78 -15.81 -18.76 -9.27
N ARG A 79 -16.07 -20.05 -9.50
CA ARG A 79 -16.13 -20.63 -10.85
C ARG A 79 -17.23 -19.99 -11.70
N LYS A 80 -18.41 -19.77 -11.11
CA LYS A 80 -19.50 -19.09 -11.79
C LYS A 80 -19.12 -17.67 -12.19
N LEU A 81 -18.53 -16.90 -11.28
CA LEU A 81 -18.14 -15.53 -11.56
C LEU A 81 -17.04 -15.44 -12.63
N VAL A 82 -16.04 -16.32 -12.55
CA VAL A 82 -15.00 -16.45 -13.59
C VAL A 82 -15.61 -16.74 -14.95
N HIS A 83 -16.55 -17.71 -15.01
CA HIS A 83 -17.25 -18.04 -16.24
C HIS A 83 -18.07 -16.87 -16.79
N ASP A 84 -18.83 -16.19 -15.93
CA ASP A 84 -19.64 -15.02 -16.31
C ASP A 84 -18.75 -13.91 -16.90
N ILE A 85 -17.59 -13.64 -16.30
CA ILE A 85 -16.60 -12.65 -16.81
C ILE A 85 -16.01 -13.09 -18.16
N GLU A 86 -15.73 -14.39 -18.35
CA GLU A 86 -15.22 -14.92 -19.61
C GLU A 86 -16.21 -14.77 -20.77
N GLN A 87 -17.51 -14.76 -20.49
CA GLN A 87 -18.56 -14.57 -21.50
C GLN A 87 -18.88 -13.10 -21.79
N MET A 88 -18.35 -12.15 -20.99
CA MET A 88 -18.56 -10.73 -21.23
C MET A 88 -17.93 -10.29 -22.54
N SER A 89 -18.67 -9.48 -23.30
CA SER A 89 -18.15 -8.72 -24.41
C SER A 89 -17.10 -7.70 -23.95
N PHE A 90 -16.32 -7.17 -24.90
CA PHE A 90 -15.31 -6.18 -24.60
C PHE A 90 -15.90 -4.93 -23.93
N ASP A 91 -17.05 -4.44 -24.40
CA ASP A 91 -17.72 -3.27 -23.83
C ASP A 91 -18.25 -3.53 -22.41
N GLU A 92 -18.78 -4.72 -22.14
CA GLU A 92 -19.21 -5.12 -20.80
C GLU A 92 -18.02 -5.24 -19.84
N GLN A 93 -16.87 -5.72 -20.32
CA GLN A 93 -15.63 -5.76 -19.55
C GLN A 93 -15.14 -4.34 -19.21
N GLU A 94 -15.26 -3.37 -20.13
CA GLU A 94 -14.92 -1.98 -19.84
C GLU A 94 -15.81 -1.40 -18.74
N GLN A 95 -17.13 -1.58 -18.87
CA GLN A 95 -18.10 -1.14 -17.86
C GLN A 95 -17.86 -1.82 -16.50
N PHE A 96 -17.46 -3.09 -16.51
CA PHE A 96 -17.09 -3.82 -15.30
C PHE A 96 -15.86 -3.20 -14.63
N ILE A 97 -14.80 -2.91 -15.40
CA ILE A 97 -13.58 -2.27 -14.89
C ILE A 97 -13.93 -0.89 -14.32
N GLU A 98 -14.66 -0.07 -15.08
CA GLU A 98 -15.08 1.27 -14.62
C GLU A 98 -15.89 1.18 -13.33
N PHE A 99 -16.83 0.24 -13.24
CA PHE A 99 -17.64 0.02 -12.03
C PHE A 99 -16.77 -0.41 -10.84
N LEU A 100 -15.78 -1.26 -11.05
CA LEU A 100 -14.81 -1.63 -10.01
C LEU A 100 -14.02 -0.42 -9.53
N GLU A 101 -13.43 0.33 -10.45
CA GLU A 101 -12.45 1.38 -10.17
C GLU A 101 -13.06 2.64 -9.56
N THR A 102 -14.20 3.07 -10.11
CA THR A 102 -14.83 4.35 -9.75
C THR A 102 -16.04 4.17 -8.82
N GLY A 103 -16.68 3.00 -8.86
CA GLY A 103 -17.88 2.70 -8.10
C GLY A 103 -17.61 1.94 -6.80
N VAL A 104 -17.47 0.62 -6.92
CA VAL A 104 -17.66 -0.29 -5.77
C VAL A 104 -16.41 -0.46 -4.91
N ALA A 105 -15.20 -0.52 -5.48
CA ALA A 105 -13.99 -0.71 -4.67
C ALA A 105 -13.68 0.50 -3.77
N PRO A 106 -13.74 1.76 -4.25
CA PRO A 106 -13.49 2.93 -3.42
C PRO A 106 -14.36 2.97 -2.15
N SER A 107 -15.67 2.80 -2.34
CA SER A 107 -16.64 2.85 -1.26
C SER A 107 -16.53 1.65 -0.32
N THR A 108 -16.31 0.44 -0.85
CA THR A 108 -16.21 -0.77 -0.03
C THR A 108 -14.94 -0.76 0.83
N LEU A 109 -13.78 -0.40 0.28
CA LEU A 109 -12.53 -0.35 1.03
C LEU A 109 -12.55 0.73 2.12
N GLU A 110 -13.13 1.90 1.83
CA GLU A 110 -13.34 2.94 2.82
C GLU A 110 -14.28 2.47 3.95
N ASN A 111 -15.40 1.84 3.59
CA ASN A 111 -16.35 1.29 4.57
C ASN A 111 -15.73 0.20 5.45
N ASN A 112 -14.86 -0.64 4.90
CA ASN A 112 -14.13 -1.64 5.68
C ASN A 112 -13.22 -0.99 6.72
N ALA A 113 -12.54 0.11 6.35
CA ALA A 113 -11.73 0.87 7.27
C ALA A 113 -12.58 1.49 8.39
N CYS A 114 -13.68 2.17 8.04
CA CYS A 114 -14.64 2.72 9.00
C CYS A 114 -15.14 1.67 10.00
N LYS A 115 -15.47 0.46 9.53
CA LYS A 115 -15.90 -0.64 10.38
C LYS A 115 -14.81 -1.09 11.35
N GLN A 116 -13.57 -1.23 10.88
CA GLN A 116 -12.45 -1.64 11.73
C GLN A 116 -12.14 -0.59 12.80
N PHE A 117 -12.16 0.69 12.44
CA PHE A 117 -11.88 1.78 13.38
C PHE A 117 -13.08 2.18 14.24
N ILE A 118 -14.28 1.68 13.92
CA ILE A 118 -15.55 2.05 14.55
C ILE A 118 -15.76 3.57 14.45
N CYS A 119 -15.74 4.09 13.22
CA CYS A 119 -15.86 5.51 12.92
C CYS A 119 -16.68 5.76 11.65
N ASN A 120 -17.01 7.03 11.40
CA ASN A 120 -17.60 7.49 10.15
C ASN A 120 -16.52 7.90 9.13
N THR A 121 -16.90 8.06 7.86
CA THR A 121 -15.97 8.46 6.78
C THR A 121 -15.35 9.85 7.01
N SER A 122 -16.07 10.76 7.65
CA SER A 122 -15.58 12.10 8.04
C SER A 122 -14.51 12.05 9.14
N GLU A 123 -14.49 10.99 9.94
CA GLU A 123 -13.61 10.83 11.11
C GLU A 123 -12.32 10.10 10.76
N LEU A 124 -12.21 9.50 9.56
CA LEU A 124 -11.03 8.72 9.15
C LEU A 124 -9.73 9.52 9.24
N CYS A 125 -9.76 10.84 9.02
CA CYS A 125 -8.53 11.66 8.99
C CYS A 125 -7.82 11.77 10.34
N SER A 126 -8.59 11.73 11.43
CA SER A 126 -8.09 11.89 12.80
C SER A 126 -8.02 10.58 13.58
N VAL A 127 -8.34 9.45 12.93
CA VAL A 127 -8.54 8.17 13.61
C VAL A 127 -7.28 7.67 14.30
N LEU A 128 -6.11 7.83 13.68
CA LEU A 128 -4.83 7.42 14.28
C LEU A 128 -4.33 8.35 15.38
N ALA A 129 -4.90 9.55 15.53
CA ALA A 129 -4.60 10.40 16.67
C ALA A 129 -5.26 9.88 17.97
N SER A 130 -6.32 9.06 17.85
CA SER A 130 -7.14 8.60 18.97
C SER A 130 -7.28 7.08 19.08
N LYS A 131 -6.83 6.31 18.09
CA LYS A 131 -6.96 4.85 17.99
C LYS A 131 -5.62 4.19 17.71
N ASP A 132 -5.58 2.88 18.02
CA ASP A 132 -4.41 2.04 17.82
C ASP A 132 -4.08 1.84 16.33
N PRO A 133 -2.83 2.13 15.88
CA PRO A 133 -2.36 1.83 14.53
C PRO A 133 -2.43 0.35 14.16
N GLU A 134 -2.51 -0.59 15.12
CA GLU A 134 -2.73 -2.02 14.85
C GLU A 134 -4.00 -2.27 14.04
N ASN A 135 -5.06 -1.46 14.20
CA ASN A 135 -6.27 -1.58 13.39
C ASN A 135 -5.98 -1.37 11.90
N LEU A 136 -5.03 -0.49 11.56
CA LEU A 136 -4.62 -0.30 10.17
C LEU A 136 -3.88 -1.52 9.63
N VAL A 137 -3.05 -2.15 10.47
CA VAL A 137 -2.33 -3.38 10.14
C VAL A 137 -3.32 -4.52 9.87
N VAL A 138 -4.39 -4.64 10.65
CA VAL A 138 -5.45 -5.65 10.43
C VAL A 138 -6.14 -5.43 9.08
N ILE A 139 -6.53 -4.19 8.75
CA ILE A 139 -7.13 -3.88 7.44
C ILE A 139 -6.17 -4.24 6.32
N TRP A 140 -4.89 -3.88 6.47
CA TRP A 140 -3.86 -4.19 5.47
C TRP A 140 -3.70 -5.68 5.26
N GLN A 141 -3.59 -6.46 6.33
CA GLN A 141 -3.46 -7.92 6.24
C GLN A 141 -4.68 -8.55 5.57
N GLN A 142 -5.88 -8.10 5.93
CA GLN A 142 -7.11 -8.55 5.28
C GLN A 142 -7.10 -8.23 3.78
N LEU A 143 -6.74 -7.00 3.41
CA LEU A 143 -6.66 -6.59 2.01
C LEU A 143 -5.62 -7.40 1.24
N PHE A 144 -4.39 -7.44 1.74
CA PHE A 144 -3.23 -7.93 1.00
C PHE A 144 -3.14 -9.45 0.95
N HIS A 145 -3.53 -10.15 2.02
CA HIS A 145 -3.43 -11.61 2.11
C HIS A 145 -4.72 -12.36 1.78
N HIS A 146 -5.88 -11.67 1.79
CA HIS A 146 -7.16 -12.33 1.54
C HIS A 146 -7.93 -11.71 0.37
N THR A 147 -8.30 -10.44 0.45
CA THR A 147 -9.13 -9.79 -0.58
C THR A 147 -8.42 -9.72 -1.92
N LEU A 148 -7.16 -9.28 -1.95
CA LEU A 148 -6.41 -9.10 -3.19
C LEU A 148 -6.17 -10.43 -3.93
N PRO A 149 -5.69 -11.52 -3.30
CA PRO A 149 -5.58 -12.82 -3.96
C PRO A 149 -6.93 -13.36 -4.46
N ALA A 150 -8.02 -13.16 -3.71
CA ALA A 150 -9.36 -13.56 -4.14
C ALA A 150 -9.79 -12.81 -5.40
N LEU A 151 -9.61 -11.49 -5.43
CA LEU A 151 -9.89 -10.66 -6.61
C LEU A 151 -9.02 -11.05 -7.80
N GLN A 152 -7.72 -11.27 -7.60
CA GLN A 152 -6.82 -11.73 -8.66
C GLN A 152 -7.28 -13.06 -9.25
N SER A 153 -7.72 -14.01 -8.43
CA SER A 153 -8.23 -15.30 -8.91
C SER A 153 -9.52 -15.16 -9.73
N ILE A 154 -10.40 -14.25 -9.34
CA ILE A 154 -11.72 -14.08 -9.96
C ILE A 154 -11.63 -13.25 -11.24
N LEU A 155 -10.82 -12.20 -11.22
CA LEU A 155 -10.69 -11.23 -12.30
C LEU A 155 -9.55 -11.59 -13.27
N TYR A 156 -8.87 -12.73 -13.08
CA TYR A 156 -7.83 -13.19 -13.99
C TYR A 156 -8.26 -13.24 -15.47
N PRO A 157 -9.46 -13.72 -15.83
CA PRO A 157 -9.89 -13.71 -17.23
C PRO A 157 -9.95 -12.29 -17.83
N LEU A 158 -10.37 -11.32 -17.02
CA LEU A 158 -10.43 -9.91 -17.41
C LEU A 158 -9.04 -9.33 -17.63
N GLN A 159 -8.09 -9.61 -16.74
CA GLN A 159 -6.68 -9.20 -16.93
C GLN A 159 -6.04 -9.87 -18.16
N ARG A 160 -6.45 -11.10 -18.50
CA ARG A 160 -5.96 -11.80 -19.69
C ARG A 160 -6.47 -11.15 -20.99
N THR A 161 -7.72 -10.71 -21.02
CA THR A 161 -8.31 -10.03 -22.19
C THR A 161 -7.95 -8.54 -22.25
N ARG A 162 -7.72 -7.91 -21.10
CA ARG A 162 -7.34 -6.50 -20.92
C ARG A 162 -5.96 -6.40 -20.25
N PRO A 163 -4.86 -6.52 -21.00
CA PRO A 163 -3.51 -6.54 -20.42
C PRO A 163 -3.11 -5.23 -19.71
N ASP A 164 -3.75 -4.11 -20.07
CA ASP A 164 -3.54 -2.81 -19.41
C ASP A 164 -4.22 -2.72 -18.04
N PHE A 165 -5.15 -3.64 -17.74
CA PHE A 165 -5.84 -3.69 -16.45
C PHE A 165 -5.05 -4.54 -15.45
N ASP A 166 -4.36 -3.88 -14.52
CA ASP A 166 -3.62 -4.51 -13.43
C ASP A 166 -4.43 -4.47 -12.13
N ILE A 167 -5.08 -5.59 -11.81
CA ILE A 167 -5.94 -5.74 -10.62
C ILE A 167 -5.23 -5.31 -9.34
N ARG A 168 -3.96 -5.70 -9.18
CA ARG A 168 -3.20 -5.43 -7.96
C ARG A 168 -2.92 -3.95 -7.81
N ARG A 169 -2.42 -3.35 -8.88
CA ARG A 169 -2.16 -1.92 -8.92
C ARG A 169 -3.43 -1.12 -8.68
N THR A 170 -4.52 -1.43 -9.38
CA THR A 170 -5.82 -0.77 -9.22
C THR A 170 -6.28 -0.80 -7.77
N ILE A 171 -6.35 -1.98 -7.14
CA ILE A 171 -6.85 -2.11 -5.76
C ILE A 171 -5.94 -1.38 -4.75
N LEU A 172 -4.62 -1.45 -4.90
CA LEU A 172 -3.68 -0.76 -4.01
C LEU A 172 -3.70 0.77 -4.20
N THR A 173 -3.87 1.25 -5.43
CA THR A 173 -4.10 2.67 -5.73
C THR A 173 -5.37 3.16 -5.05
N ILE A 174 -6.48 2.42 -5.14
CA ILE A 174 -7.74 2.80 -4.49
C ILE A 174 -7.59 2.79 -2.96
N PHE A 175 -6.96 1.76 -2.38
CA PHE A 175 -6.73 1.68 -0.95
C PHE A 175 -5.87 2.86 -0.45
N ARG A 176 -4.81 3.20 -1.20
CA ARG A 176 -3.98 4.37 -0.92
C ARG A 176 -4.82 5.64 -0.87
N ASP A 177 -5.56 5.92 -1.94
CA ASP A 177 -6.24 7.21 -2.11
C ASP A 177 -7.44 7.37 -1.19
N ARG A 178 -8.20 6.29 -0.98
CA ARG A 178 -9.45 6.34 -0.23
C ARG A 178 -9.28 6.08 1.26
N VAL A 179 -8.30 5.28 1.64
CA VAL A 179 -8.07 4.91 3.04
C VAL A 179 -6.80 5.56 3.58
N LEU A 180 -5.63 5.20 3.06
CA LEU A 180 -4.38 5.58 3.69
C LEU A 180 -4.12 7.10 3.67
N SER A 181 -4.41 7.78 2.56
CA SER A 181 -4.26 9.23 2.46
C SER A 181 -5.16 10.00 3.43
N LYS A 182 -6.28 9.41 3.87
CA LYS A 182 -7.12 9.98 4.93
C LYS A 182 -6.54 9.62 6.29
N VAL A 183 -6.41 8.33 6.58
CA VAL A 183 -5.97 7.80 7.88
C VAL A 183 -4.62 8.35 8.35
N LEU A 184 -3.70 8.64 7.43
CA LEU A 184 -2.37 9.15 7.73
C LEU A 184 -2.27 10.68 7.72
N ARG A 185 -3.34 11.40 7.36
CA ARG A 185 -3.32 12.85 7.10
C ARG A 185 -2.83 13.64 8.31
N ASP A 186 -3.42 13.37 9.47
CA ASP A 186 -3.18 14.12 10.70
C ASP A 186 -2.11 13.46 11.59
N VAL A 187 -1.40 12.44 11.08
CA VAL A 187 -0.34 11.75 11.82
C VAL A 187 0.91 12.63 11.84
N GLU A 188 1.34 13.04 13.03
CA GLU A 188 2.55 13.85 13.21
C GLU A 188 3.79 13.03 13.54
N ASN A 189 3.61 11.89 14.20
CA ASN A 189 4.69 11.07 14.72
C ASN A 189 5.02 9.90 13.77
N ARG A 190 6.26 9.42 13.85
CA ARG A 190 6.69 8.20 13.16
C ARG A 190 5.95 6.98 13.72
N ILE A 191 5.49 6.09 12.85
CA ILE A 191 4.85 4.82 13.21
C ILE A 191 5.58 3.67 12.50
N PRO A 192 6.69 3.15 13.07
CA PRO A 192 7.57 2.20 12.37
C PRO A 192 6.89 0.90 11.92
N MET A 193 5.90 0.41 12.67
CA MET A 193 5.16 -0.81 12.31
C MET A 193 4.41 -0.72 10.98
N LEU A 194 4.11 0.50 10.51
CA LEU A 194 3.43 0.72 9.23
C LEU A 194 4.39 0.74 8.05
N GLU A 195 5.70 0.83 8.28
CA GLU A 195 6.71 0.92 7.21
C GLU A 195 6.57 -0.17 6.14
N PRO A 196 6.44 -1.48 6.47
CA PRO A 196 6.36 -2.53 5.44
C PRO A 196 5.14 -2.36 4.52
N MET A 197 3.99 -1.99 5.10
CA MET A 197 2.77 -1.70 4.35
C MET A 197 2.97 -0.49 3.44
N LEU A 198 3.46 0.63 3.99
CA LEU A 198 3.63 1.87 3.24
C LEU A 198 4.61 1.69 2.08
N PHE A 199 5.72 0.96 2.30
CA PHE A 199 6.65 0.63 1.23
C PHE A 199 5.99 -0.19 0.11
N THR A 200 5.22 -1.21 0.47
CA THR A 200 4.52 -2.05 -0.52
C THR A 200 3.56 -1.20 -1.36
N VAL A 201 2.76 -0.35 -0.71
CA VAL A 201 1.80 0.53 -1.41
C VAL A 201 2.51 1.55 -2.29
N LEU A 202 3.60 2.16 -1.82
CA LEU A 202 4.39 3.09 -2.64
C LEU A 202 5.02 2.43 -3.88
N LEU A 203 5.37 1.15 -3.77
CA LEU A 203 5.98 0.41 -4.88
C LEU A 203 4.95 -0.06 -5.91
N GLU A 204 3.77 -0.47 -5.45
CA GLU A 204 2.81 -1.20 -6.28
C GLU A 204 1.61 -0.36 -6.76
N SER A 205 1.45 0.88 -6.27
CA SER A 205 0.39 1.80 -6.70
C SER A 205 0.85 2.83 -7.73
N ASP A 206 -0.10 3.47 -8.42
CA ASP A 206 0.19 4.48 -9.44
C ASP A 206 0.59 5.82 -8.84
N CYS A 207 1.88 6.15 -8.87
CA CYS A 207 2.39 7.40 -8.27
C CYS A 207 2.30 8.63 -9.20
N PHE A 208 1.75 8.52 -10.40
CA PHE A 208 1.75 9.61 -11.39
C PHE A 208 0.68 10.67 -11.13
N THR A 209 -0.34 10.34 -10.33
CA THR A 209 -1.41 11.27 -9.96
C THR A 209 -0.97 12.25 -8.87
N GLU A 210 -1.74 13.32 -8.69
CA GLU A 210 -1.48 14.31 -7.63
C GLU A 210 -1.68 13.68 -6.23
N GLU A 211 -2.68 12.81 -6.10
CA GLU A 211 -2.96 12.02 -4.91
C GLU A 211 -1.77 11.13 -4.56
N GLY A 212 -1.15 10.48 -5.55
CA GLY A 212 0.07 9.70 -5.37
C GLY A 212 1.23 10.53 -4.83
N ARG A 213 1.44 11.75 -5.34
CA ARG A 213 2.49 12.66 -4.84
C ARG A 213 2.23 13.12 -3.41
N GLN A 214 0.98 13.44 -3.07
CA GLN A 214 0.59 13.82 -1.72
C GLN A 214 0.79 12.65 -0.75
N PHE A 215 0.41 11.44 -1.15
CA PHE A 215 0.61 10.24 -0.36
C PHE A 215 2.09 9.95 -0.08
N VAL A 216 2.98 10.15 -1.06
CA VAL A 216 4.44 10.02 -0.86
C VAL A 216 4.93 10.94 0.26
N ALA A 217 4.40 12.17 0.37
CA ALA A 217 4.75 13.07 1.46
C ALA A 217 4.28 12.55 2.82
N LEU A 218 3.04 12.06 2.91
CA LEU A 218 2.47 11.46 4.13
C LEU A 218 3.24 10.21 4.56
N ALA A 219 3.50 9.28 3.64
CA ALA A 219 4.23 8.06 3.93
C ALA A 219 5.64 8.36 4.42
N ASN A 220 6.37 9.29 3.78
CA ASN A 220 7.71 9.68 4.24
C ASN A 220 7.70 10.31 5.65
N LYS A 221 6.65 11.05 6.00
CA LYS A 221 6.46 11.60 7.35
C LYS A 221 6.28 10.47 8.37
N VAL A 222 5.38 9.53 8.10
CA VAL A 222 5.07 8.41 8.99
C VAL A 222 6.23 7.42 9.12
N MET A 223 7.04 7.26 8.08
CA MET A 223 8.24 6.39 8.10
C MET A 223 9.49 7.08 8.67
N GLY A 224 9.47 8.41 8.89
CA GLY A 224 10.63 9.15 9.40
C GLY A 224 11.78 9.32 8.39
N THR A 225 11.52 9.18 7.08
CA THR A 225 12.57 9.28 6.04
C THR A 225 12.98 10.72 5.74
N LYS A 226 12.24 11.72 6.26
CA LYS A 226 12.50 13.16 6.10
C LYS A 226 12.76 13.89 7.40
N ASP A 227 13.19 13.19 8.45
CA ASP A 227 13.69 13.87 9.65
C ASP A 227 14.97 14.62 9.30
N LYS A 228 14.80 15.91 8.95
CA LYS A 228 15.84 16.91 9.16
C LYS A 228 16.13 16.84 10.64
N LYS A 229 17.20 16.12 11.00
CA LYS A 229 17.88 16.31 12.28
C LYS A 229 18.00 17.83 12.43
N PRO A 230 17.34 18.49 13.41
CA PRO A 230 17.69 19.86 13.70
C PRO A 230 19.20 19.80 13.95
N ALA A 231 19.95 20.62 13.20
CA ALA A 231 21.35 20.78 13.46
C ALA A 231 21.44 21.33 14.89
N GLU A 232 21.57 20.43 15.86
CA GLU A 232 22.02 20.83 17.19
C GLU A 232 23.30 21.63 16.92
N PRO A 233 23.36 22.90 17.35
CA PRO A 233 24.62 23.59 17.29
C PRO A 233 25.57 22.72 18.11
N VAL A 234 26.57 22.16 17.43
CA VAL A 234 27.71 21.54 18.09
C VAL A 234 28.35 22.66 18.88
N VAL A 235 27.87 22.88 20.10
CA VAL A 235 28.60 23.61 21.12
C VAL A 235 29.77 22.71 21.40
N ARG A 236 30.84 22.98 20.66
CA ARG A 236 32.15 22.38 20.81
C ARG A 236 32.62 22.85 22.17
N ASN A 237 32.20 22.16 23.23
CA ASN A 237 32.79 22.29 24.55
C ASN A 237 34.25 21.89 24.37
N ARG A 238 35.11 22.90 24.19
CA ARG A 238 36.54 22.76 24.27
C ARG A 238 36.82 22.36 25.70
N SER A 239 36.93 21.06 25.94
CA SER A 239 37.57 20.53 27.14
C SER A 239 38.97 21.14 27.19
N ARG A 240 39.10 22.19 28.00
CA ARG A 240 40.36 22.69 28.52
C ARG A 240 40.94 21.56 29.36
N THR A 241 41.99 20.93 28.85
CA THR A 241 43.23 20.58 29.56
C THR A 241 43.98 19.57 28.73
N LEU A 242 45.13 19.96 28.18
CA LEU A 242 46.35 19.15 28.08
C LEU A 242 47.52 20.09 27.70
N PRO A 243 48.72 19.89 28.27
CA PRO A 243 49.78 20.89 28.27
C PRO A 243 50.58 20.92 26.96
N ASN A 244 51.07 22.12 26.64
CA ASN A 244 51.96 22.45 25.53
C ASN A 244 53.07 21.41 25.30
N LYS A 245 53.12 20.83 24.10
CA LYS A 245 54.34 20.27 23.52
C LYS A 245 54.67 21.03 22.23
N PRO A 246 55.93 21.46 22.03
CA PRO A 246 56.31 22.23 20.85
C PRO A 246 56.28 21.38 19.59
N ALA A 247 55.73 21.96 18.52
CA ALA A 247 55.61 21.36 17.20
C ALA A 247 56.99 21.11 16.55
N LYS A 248 57.29 19.85 16.21
CA LYS A 248 58.40 19.55 15.31
C LYS A 248 57.99 19.88 13.87
N LYS A 249 58.66 20.88 13.29
CA LYS A 249 58.67 21.17 11.85
C LYS A 249 59.18 19.95 11.09
N VAL A 250 58.39 19.42 10.16
CA VAL A 250 58.84 18.43 9.17
C VAL A 250 59.31 19.19 7.94
N THR A 251 60.62 19.20 7.72
CA THR A 251 61.25 19.66 6.47
C THR A 251 61.30 18.50 5.49
N TRP A 252 60.65 18.66 4.35
CA TRP A 252 60.78 17.78 3.19
C TRP A 252 62.02 18.20 2.40
N GLY A 253 63.10 17.43 2.51
CA GLY A 253 64.34 17.68 1.78
C GLY A 253 65.15 16.40 1.62
N ASP A 254 65.37 16.03 0.37
CA ASP A 254 66.35 15.08 -0.18
C ASP A 254 66.19 13.56 0.00
N MET A 255 65.53 12.98 -1.01
CA MET A 255 66.10 12.05 -2.01
C MET A 255 67.35 11.20 -1.69
N ARG A 256 67.18 9.92 -2.02
CA ARG A 256 68.12 8.92 -2.58
C ARG A 256 68.90 8.01 -1.61
N LYS A 257 68.97 6.75 -2.07
CA LYS A 257 69.84 5.60 -1.72
C LYS A 257 69.20 4.62 -0.73
N SER A 258 69.14 3.30 -0.94
CA SER A 258 69.44 2.40 -2.06
C SER A 258 68.72 1.07 -1.75
N ALA A 259 68.36 0.32 -2.79
CA ALA A 259 68.00 -1.09 -2.68
C ALA A 259 69.18 -1.93 -2.20
N THR A 260 68.94 -2.90 -1.31
CA THR A 260 69.77 -4.10 -1.20
C THR A 260 68.90 -5.30 -0.79
N PHE A 261 68.97 -6.35 -1.60
CA PHE A 261 68.42 -7.69 -1.37
C PHE A 261 69.24 -8.44 -0.31
N SER A 262 68.64 -9.43 0.35
CA SER A 262 69.35 -10.61 0.86
C SER A 262 68.41 -11.83 0.83
N MET A 263 69.04 -12.98 0.57
CA MET A 263 68.54 -14.24 -0.02
C MET A 263 67.36 -14.91 0.69
#